data_AF-A0A954L3U6-F1
#
_entry.id   AF-A0A954L3U6-F1
#
_cell.length_a   1.000
_cell.length_b   1.000
_cell.length_c   1.000
_cell.angle_alpha   90.00
_cell.angle_beta   90.00
_cell.angle_gamma   90.00
#
_symmetry.space_group_name_H-M   'P 1'
#
loop_
_entity.id
_entity.type
_entity.pdbx_description
1 polymer ?
#
loop_
_entity_poly.entity_id
_entity_poly.type
_entity_poly.pdbx_seq_one_letter_code
_entity_poly.pdbx_strand_id
1 'polypeptide(L)'
;PFQEVVVDVHKRAEIDTPAFREFVEEAIAHYVEKVEQQEQAPAEAVMPWKVLGKKWHLSRKGFPSKKRVHWDAAVLEQLLNVLETSLNGCEPDWSNKTQITWKTADGGPLAELQTKRREGVFLTLLTAPGKIALGQIADLGAEREITTHRSGQDAVRVKFTLTDEVKRSELIKLLKQVHA
;
A
#
# COMPACT_ATOMS: atom_id res chain seq x y z
N PRO A 1 -0.19 18.52 -10.17
CA PRO A 1 -0.98 18.04 -9.02
C PRO A 1 -2.33 18.75 -9.07
N PHE A 2 -3.43 18.08 -8.76
CA PHE A 2 -4.71 18.78 -8.64
C PHE A 2 -4.66 19.71 -7.43
N GLN A 3 -5.25 20.89 -7.58
CA GLN A 3 -5.43 21.86 -6.52
C GLN A 3 -6.91 21.89 -6.18
N GLU A 4 -7.22 21.90 -4.90
CA GLU A 4 -8.58 22.01 -4.39
C GLU A 4 -8.74 23.37 -3.72
N VAL A 5 -9.83 24.05 -4.02
CA VAL A 5 -10.22 25.33 -3.43
C VAL A 5 -11.64 25.18 -2.91
N VAL A 6 -11.84 25.45 -1.63
CA VAL A 6 -13.16 25.42 -0.98
C VAL A 6 -13.56 26.86 -0.68
N VAL A 7 -14.78 27.24 -1.09
CA VAL A 7 -15.35 28.56 -0.86
C VAL A 7 -16.66 28.39 -0.11
N ASP A 8 -16.69 28.87 1.13
CA ASP A 8 -17.91 28.89 1.94
C ASP A 8 -18.70 30.16 1.62
N VAL A 9 -19.99 29.99 1.31
CA VAL A 9 -20.89 31.09 0.95
C VAL A 9 -22.16 31.04 1.80
N HIS A 10 -22.64 32.21 2.19
CA HIS A 10 -23.87 32.35 2.97
C HIS A 10 -25.09 32.61 2.07
N LYS A 11 -24.89 33.26 0.92
CA LYS A 11 -25.93 33.61 -0.07
C LYS A 11 -25.37 33.46 -1.48
N ARG A 12 -26.20 32.97 -2.41
CA ARG A 12 -25.83 32.78 -3.83
C ARG A 12 -25.29 34.06 -4.51
N ALA A 13 -25.80 35.23 -4.14
CA ALA A 13 -25.37 36.50 -4.73
C ALA A 13 -23.87 36.82 -4.49
N GLU A 14 -23.23 36.19 -3.50
CA GLU A 14 -21.80 36.36 -3.22
C GLU A 14 -20.91 35.75 -4.30
N ILE A 15 -21.41 34.73 -5.00
CA ILE A 15 -20.71 34.04 -6.08
C ILE A 15 -21.36 34.23 -7.45
N ASP A 16 -22.54 34.83 -7.52
CA ASP A 16 -23.21 35.15 -8.79
C ASP A 16 -22.65 36.43 -9.42
N THR A 17 -21.33 36.53 -9.46
CA THR A 17 -20.58 37.69 -9.96
C THR A 17 -19.83 37.34 -11.24
N PRO A 18 -19.56 38.30 -12.14
CA PRO A 18 -18.75 38.05 -13.32
C PRO A 18 -17.37 37.46 -13.00
N ALA A 19 -16.70 37.98 -11.97
CA ALA A 19 -15.37 37.52 -11.57
C ALA A 19 -15.37 36.07 -11.08
N PHE A 20 -16.38 35.64 -10.33
CA PHE A 20 -16.45 34.26 -9.88
C PHE A 20 -16.76 33.29 -11.04
N ARG A 21 -17.56 33.72 -12.02
CA ARG A 21 -17.80 32.92 -13.24
C ARG A 21 -16.52 32.74 -14.05
N GLU A 22 -15.77 33.82 -14.27
CA GLU A 22 -14.46 33.78 -14.94
C GLU A 22 -13.49 32.83 -14.23
N PHE A 23 -13.40 32.92 -12.90
CA PHE A 23 -12.61 31.99 -12.10
C PHE A 23 -13.03 30.51 -12.31
N VAL A 24 -14.33 30.21 -12.32
CA VAL A 24 -14.82 28.85 -12.55
C VAL A 24 -14.53 28.36 -13.97
N GLU A 25 -14.67 29.22 -14.98
CA GLU A 25 -14.35 28.91 -16.38
C GLU A 25 -12.86 28.57 -16.55
N GLU A 26 -11.96 29.37 -15.98
CA GLU A 26 -10.52 29.10 -15.96
C GLU A 26 -10.20 27.79 -15.23
N ALA A 27 -10.81 27.57 -14.06
CA ALA A 27 -10.62 26.34 -13.29
C ALA A 27 -11.06 25.09 -14.07
N ILE A 28 -12.18 25.16 -14.79
CA ILE A 28 -12.67 24.09 -15.66
C ILE A 28 -11.68 23.85 -16.80
N ALA A 29 -11.27 24.92 -17.50
CA ALA A 29 -10.35 24.81 -18.63
C ALA A 29 -9.03 24.14 -18.23
N HIS A 30 -8.43 24.57 -17.13
CA HIS A 30 -7.21 23.95 -16.60
C HIS A 30 -7.42 22.53 -16.12
N TYR A 31 -8.56 22.21 -15.50
CA TYR A 31 -8.87 20.85 -15.10
C TYR A 31 -8.97 19.92 -16.32
N VAL A 32 -9.71 20.32 -17.35
CA VAL A 32 -9.87 19.54 -18.60
C VAL A 32 -8.52 19.33 -19.27
N GLU A 33 -7.73 20.39 -19.46
CA GLU A 33 -6.39 20.30 -20.03
C GLU A 33 -5.51 19.32 -19.23
N LYS A 34 -5.60 19.35 -17.90
CA LYS A 34 -4.83 18.46 -17.03
C LYS A 34 -5.25 17.00 -17.17
N VAL A 35 -6.55 16.74 -17.27
CA VAL A 35 -7.10 15.39 -17.44
C VAL A 35 -6.69 14.84 -18.81
N GLU A 36 -6.84 15.62 -19.88
CA GLU A 36 -6.43 15.22 -21.23
C GLU A 36 -4.93 14.95 -21.31
N GLN A 37 -4.09 15.80 -20.72
CA GLN A 37 -2.64 15.55 -20.60
C GLN A 37 -2.33 14.26 -19.85
N GLN A 38 -3.12 13.90 -18.83
CA GLN A 38 -2.96 12.65 -18.10
C GLN A 38 -3.41 11.44 -18.92
N GLU A 39 -4.51 11.54 -19.67
CA GLU A 39 -5.00 10.45 -20.53
C GLU A 39 -4.06 10.17 -21.70
N GLN A 40 -3.44 11.21 -22.26
CA GLN A 40 -2.48 11.09 -23.37
C GLN A 40 -1.08 10.68 -22.91
N ALA A 41 -0.79 10.77 -21.61
CA ALA A 41 0.49 10.34 -21.09
C ALA A 41 0.61 8.80 -21.15
N PRO A 42 1.81 8.26 -21.47
CA PRO A 42 2.03 6.81 -21.48
C PRO A 42 1.58 6.16 -20.17
N ALA A 43 1.07 4.93 -20.22
CA ALA A 43 0.61 4.23 -19.02
C ALA A 43 1.71 4.12 -17.94
N GLU A 44 2.98 4.08 -18.35
CA GLU A 44 4.16 4.13 -17.49
C GLU A 44 4.31 5.46 -16.73
N ALA A 45 3.85 6.57 -17.30
CA ALA A 45 3.90 7.89 -16.68
C ALA A 45 2.76 8.09 -15.67
N VAL A 46 1.58 7.52 -15.94
CA VAL A 46 0.38 7.70 -15.09
C VAL A 46 0.25 6.61 -14.04
N MET A 47 0.44 5.36 -14.45
CA MET A 47 0.29 4.15 -13.64
C MET A 47 1.52 3.24 -13.74
N PRO A 48 2.73 3.73 -13.38
CA PRO A 48 3.96 2.96 -13.49
C PRO A 48 3.92 1.62 -12.76
N TRP A 49 3.13 1.50 -11.69
CA TRP A 49 2.99 0.25 -10.95
C TRP A 49 2.27 -0.85 -11.73
N LYS A 50 1.30 -0.50 -12.58
CA LYS A 50 0.61 -1.50 -13.43
C LYS A 50 1.53 -2.07 -14.50
N VAL A 51 2.45 -1.26 -15.02
CA VAL A 51 3.42 -1.71 -16.04
C VAL A 51 4.61 -2.43 -15.42
N LEU A 52 5.17 -1.89 -14.33
CA LEU A 52 6.40 -2.41 -13.73
C LEU A 52 6.17 -3.52 -12.69
N GLY A 53 4.95 -3.66 -12.16
CA GLY A 53 4.57 -4.67 -11.17
C GLY A 53 5.60 -4.76 -10.03
N LYS A 54 6.18 -5.95 -9.83
CA LYS A 54 7.23 -6.21 -8.82
C LYS A 54 8.38 -5.20 -8.84
N LYS A 55 8.84 -4.76 -10.02
CA LYS A 55 9.92 -3.77 -10.14
C LYS A 55 9.54 -2.41 -9.57
N TRP A 56 8.26 -2.02 -9.63
CA TRP A 56 7.78 -0.80 -9.00
C TRP A 56 7.91 -0.86 -7.48
N HIS A 57 7.52 -1.98 -6.86
CA HIS A 57 7.55 -2.12 -5.41
C HIS A 57 8.98 -2.09 -4.86
N LEU A 58 9.92 -2.76 -5.54
CA LEU A 58 11.34 -2.74 -5.20
C LEU A 58 12.03 -1.38 -5.45
N SER A 59 11.45 -0.53 -6.30
CA SER A 59 12.00 0.78 -6.62
C SER A 59 11.84 1.80 -5.47
N ARG A 60 12.80 2.72 -5.36
CA ARG A 60 12.69 3.90 -4.46
C ARG A 60 11.75 5.00 -4.98
N LYS A 61 11.12 4.80 -6.13
CA LYS A 61 10.05 5.66 -6.65
C LYS A 61 8.70 5.30 -6.00
N GLY A 62 7.77 6.26 -6.01
CA GLY A 62 6.39 6.03 -5.59
C GLY A 62 6.06 6.27 -4.12
N PHE A 63 7.02 6.69 -3.30
CA PHE A 63 6.74 7.09 -1.91
C PHE A 63 5.95 8.41 -1.88
N PRO A 64 4.95 8.56 -0.99
CA PRO A 64 4.07 9.75 -0.95
C PRO A 64 4.79 11.09 -0.71
N SER A 65 6.01 11.07 -0.18
CA SER A 65 6.79 12.29 0.07
C SER A 65 8.22 12.12 -0.43
N LYS A 66 8.86 13.20 -0.89
CA LYS A 66 10.30 13.24 -1.26
C LYS A 66 11.26 13.15 -0.07
N LYS A 67 10.75 12.80 1.12
CA LYS A 67 11.53 12.69 2.35
C LYS A 67 12.18 11.29 2.46
N ARG A 68 13.21 11.18 3.30
CA ARG A 68 14.02 9.96 3.46
C ARG A 68 13.19 8.72 3.83
N VAL A 69 13.48 7.59 3.20
CA VAL A 69 12.94 6.27 3.56
C VAL A 69 13.81 5.66 4.65
N HIS A 70 13.21 5.15 5.72
CA HIS A 70 13.90 4.72 6.95
C HIS A 70 14.20 3.22 7.01
N TRP A 71 14.10 2.51 5.88
CA TRP A 71 14.36 1.07 5.79
C TRP A 71 15.18 0.73 4.54
N ASP A 72 15.89 -0.39 4.59
CA ASP A 72 16.76 -0.87 3.52
C ASP A 72 15.95 -1.64 2.45
N ALA A 73 16.25 -1.43 1.16
CA ALA A 73 15.58 -2.12 0.06
C ALA A 73 15.70 -3.64 0.18
N ALA A 74 16.84 -4.11 0.74
CA ALA A 74 17.08 -5.53 1.01
C ALA A 74 16.02 -6.18 1.92
N VAL A 75 15.39 -5.41 2.82
CA VAL A 75 14.29 -5.90 3.68
C VAL A 75 13.12 -6.41 2.84
N LEU A 76 12.70 -5.61 1.85
CA LEU A 76 11.59 -5.97 0.98
C LEU A 76 11.94 -7.17 0.09
N GLU A 77 13.17 -7.23 -0.43
CA GLU A 77 13.64 -8.36 -1.22
C GLU A 77 13.61 -9.66 -0.42
N GLN A 78 14.09 -9.64 0.83
CA GLN A 78 14.09 -10.81 1.70
C GLN A 78 12.68 -11.24 2.07
N LEU A 79 11.79 -10.29 2.41
CA LEU A 79 10.38 -10.59 2.69
C LEU A 79 9.69 -11.23 1.48
N LEU A 80 9.86 -10.66 0.29
CA LEU A 80 9.28 -11.22 -0.94
C LEU A 80 9.79 -12.63 -1.22
N ASN A 81 11.10 -12.87 -1.08
CA ASN A 81 11.65 -14.21 -1.26
C ASN A 81 11.03 -15.24 -0.30
N VAL A 82 10.79 -14.86 0.96
CA VAL A 82 10.16 -15.74 1.95
C VAL A 82 8.68 -15.97 1.63
N LEU A 83 7.95 -14.92 1.26
CA LEU A 83 6.52 -15.00 0.91
C LEU A 83 6.29 -15.82 -0.35
N GLU A 84 7.04 -15.57 -1.43
CA GLU A 84 6.93 -16.32 -2.70
C GLU A 84 7.24 -17.82 -2.50
N THR A 85 8.19 -18.14 -1.62
CA THR A 85 8.48 -19.55 -1.29
C THR A 85 7.38 -20.19 -0.45
N SER A 86 6.82 -19.46 0.53
CA SER A 86 5.91 -20.03 1.52
C SER A 86 4.45 -20.03 1.08
N LEU A 87 4.08 -19.13 0.17
CA LEU A 87 2.74 -18.96 -0.39
C LEU A 87 2.72 -19.40 -1.86
N ASN A 88 3.46 -20.46 -2.20
CA ASN A 88 3.72 -20.90 -3.58
C ASN A 88 2.48 -21.34 -4.39
N GLY A 89 1.28 -21.37 -3.80
CA GLY A 89 -0.01 -21.57 -4.47
C GLY A 89 -0.89 -20.31 -4.56
N CYS A 90 -0.42 -19.18 -4.06
CA CYS A 90 -1.15 -17.91 -4.04
C CYS A 90 -0.41 -16.88 -4.90
N GLU A 91 -1.00 -16.48 -6.03
CA GLU A 91 -0.37 -15.46 -6.88
C GLU A 91 -0.39 -14.08 -6.21
N PRO A 92 0.75 -13.37 -6.18
CA PRO A 92 0.79 -11.98 -5.71
C PRO A 92 0.08 -11.04 -6.70
N ASP A 93 -0.80 -10.20 -6.18
CA ASP A 93 -1.44 -9.11 -6.91
C ASP A 93 -0.66 -7.79 -6.73
N TRP A 94 -0.17 -7.26 -7.85
CA TRP A 94 0.65 -6.06 -7.95
C TRP A 94 -0.14 -4.84 -8.46
N SER A 95 -1.46 -4.96 -8.60
CA SER A 95 -2.31 -3.94 -9.21
C SER A 95 -2.40 -2.65 -8.38
N ASN A 96 -2.11 -2.73 -7.08
CA ASN A 96 -2.11 -1.58 -6.17
C ASN A 96 -0.74 -0.90 -6.12
N LYS A 97 -0.75 0.44 -6.18
CA LYS A 97 0.46 1.28 -6.19
C LYS A 97 1.38 1.11 -4.98
N THR A 98 0.84 0.74 -3.82
CA THR A 98 1.55 0.84 -2.53
C THR A 98 1.67 -0.47 -1.77
N GLN A 99 0.81 -1.44 -2.09
CA GLN A 99 0.76 -2.72 -1.41
C GLN A 99 0.72 -3.86 -2.42
N ILE A 100 1.15 -5.02 -1.96
CA ILE A 100 1.07 -6.29 -2.69
C ILE A 100 0.14 -7.16 -1.87
N THR A 101 -0.80 -7.84 -2.50
CA THR A 101 -1.78 -8.68 -1.80
C THR A 101 -1.72 -10.11 -2.28
N TRP A 102 -2.03 -11.03 -1.37
CA TRP A 102 -2.22 -12.45 -1.65
C TRP A 102 -3.62 -12.85 -1.19
N LYS A 103 -4.23 -13.75 -1.94
CA LYS A 103 -5.55 -14.32 -1.65
C LYS A 103 -5.46 -15.84 -1.48
N THR A 104 -6.37 -16.40 -0.70
CA THR A 104 -6.58 -17.85 -0.64
C THR A 104 -7.19 -18.37 -1.95
N ALA A 105 -7.20 -19.68 -2.14
CA ALA A 105 -7.82 -20.31 -3.32
C ALA A 105 -9.30 -19.93 -3.49
N ASP A 106 -10.02 -19.73 -2.38
CA ASP A 106 -11.42 -19.31 -2.36
C ASP A 106 -11.60 -17.79 -2.57
N GLY A 107 -10.53 -17.06 -2.86
CA GLY A 107 -10.55 -15.62 -3.13
C GLY A 107 -10.55 -14.72 -1.88
N GLY A 108 -10.51 -15.30 -0.67
CA GLY A 108 -10.42 -14.57 0.58
C GLY A 108 -9.04 -13.90 0.78
N PRO A 109 -8.95 -12.79 1.53
CA PRO A 109 -7.67 -12.12 1.77
C PRO A 109 -6.76 -12.98 2.69
N LEU A 110 -5.49 -13.13 2.29
CA LEU A 110 -4.52 -13.97 3.01
C LEU A 110 -3.39 -13.12 3.62
N ALA A 111 -2.74 -12.31 2.78
CA ALA A 111 -1.62 -11.48 3.20
C ALA A 111 -1.61 -10.15 2.45
N GLU A 112 -1.03 -9.14 3.07
CA GLU A 112 -0.78 -7.83 2.50
C GLU A 112 0.63 -7.36 2.88
N LEU A 113 1.37 -6.83 1.91
CA LEU A 113 2.68 -6.24 2.13
C LEU A 113 2.67 -4.79 1.67
N GLN A 114 2.69 -3.84 2.62
CA GLN A 114 2.78 -2.41 2.32
C GLN A 114 4.23 -1.99 2.12
N THR A 115 4.54 -1.49 0.93
CA THR A 115 5.91 -1.28 0.42
C THR A 115 6.28 0.19 0.22
N LYS A 116 5.31 1.11 0.32
CA LYS A 116 5.52 2.55 0.06
C LYS A 116 5.31 3.44 1.28
N ARG A 117 5.47 2.86 2.47
CA ARG A 117 5.54 3.58 3.75
C ARG A 117 6.98 3.89 4.10
N ARG A 118 7.24 5.09 4.63
CA ARG A 118 8.62 5.56 4.86
C ARG A 118 9.22 4.97 6.13
N GLU A 119 8.36 4.68 7.09
CA GLU A 119 8.68 4.19 8.43
C GLU A 119 9.03 2.70 8.46
N GLY A 120 8.65 1.92 7.45
CA GLY A 120 8.95 0.49 7.36
C GLY A 120 8.15 -0.22 6.28
N VAL A 121 8.48 -1.49 6.06
CA VAL A 121 7.66 -2.44 5.30
C VAL A 121 6.72 -3.13 6.27
N PHE A 122 5.43 -3.18 5.96
CA PHE A 122 4.44 -3.80 6.85
C PHE A 122 3.88 -5.05 6.21
N LEU A 123 4.06 -6.20 6.86
CA LEU A 123 3.39 -7.44 6.52
C LEU A 123 2.16 -7.59 7.41
N THR A 124 1.00 -7.80 6.82
CA THR A 124 -0.23 -8.17 7.51
C THR A 124 -0.65 -9.55 7.04
N LEU A 125 -0.90 -10.46 7.97
CA LEU A 125 -1.44 -11.79 7.71
C LEU A 125 -2.82 -11.91 8.35
N LEU A 126 -3.80 -12.42 7.60
CA LEU A 126 -5.13 -12.68 8.12
C LEU A 126 -5.28 -14.13 8.54
N THR A 127 -5.77 -14.33 9.76
CA THR A 127 -5.89 -15.66 10.36
C THR A 127 -7.18 -15.79 11.16
N ALA A 128 -7.56 -17.02 11.48
CA ALA A 128 -8.70 -17.26 12.37
C ALA A 128 -8.44 -16.63 13.76
N PRO A 129 -9.47 -16.08 14.43
CA PRO A 129 -9.31 -15.49 15.76
C PRO A 129 -8.62 -16.42 16.74
N GLY A 130 -7.59 -15.90 17.43
CA GLY A 130 -6.83 -16.64 18.43
C GLY A 130 -5.86 -17.70 17.88
N LYS A 131 -5.76 -17.88 16.55
CA LYS A 131 -4.83 -18.87 15.96
C LYS A 131 -3.37 -18.49 16.20
N ILE A 132 -3.07 -17.19 16.30
CA ILE A 132 -1.72 -16.66 16.55
C ILE A 132 -1.74 -15.80 17.82
N ALA A 133 -0.81 -16.07 18.73
CA ALA A 133 -0.56 -15.28 19.92
C ALA A 133 0.62 -14.32 19.71
N LEU A 134 0.61 -13.16 20.38
CA LEU A 134 1.67 -12.14 20.28
C LEU A 134 3.06 -12.69 20.64
N GLY A 135 3.14 -13.66 21.56
CA GLY A 135 4.39 -14.32 21.95
C GLY A 135 5.02 -15.13 20.80
N GLN A 136 4.23 -15.66 19.86
CA GLN A 136 4.75 -16.44 18.73
C GLN A 136 5.45 -15.57 17.67
N ILE A 137 5.20 -14.26 17.69
CA ILE A 137 5.80 -13.29 16.77
C ILE A 137 6.76 -12.33 17.50
N ALA A 138 7.15 -12.66 18.74
CA ALA A 138 7.94 -11.81 19.61
C ALA A 138 9.38 -11.54 19.13
N ASP A 139 9.85 -12.28 18.13
CA ASP A 139 11.19 -12.09 17.56
C ASP A 139 11.15 -11.55 16.13
N LEU A 140 9.96 -11.26 15.60
CA LEU A 140 9.76 -10.73 14.25
C LEU A 140 9.60 -9.22 14.26
N GLY A 141 10.32 -8.56 13.35
CA GLY A 141 10.14 -7.14 13.07
C GLY A 141 10.63 -6.19 14.17
N ALA A 142 10.57 -4.90 13.86
CA ALA A 142 10.74 -3.82 14.83
C ALA A 142 9.49 -3.63 15.70
N GLU A 143 8.30 -3.81 15.12
CA GLU A 143 7.00 -3.64 15.78
C GLU A 143 6.03 -4.73 15.33
N ARG A 144 5.09 -5.08 16.21
CA ARG A 144 4.12 -6.16 16.02
C ARG A 144 2.81 -5.83 16.73
N GLU A 145 1.71 -6.15 16.09
CA GLU A 145 0.38 -6.00 16.65
C GLU A 145 -0.54 -7.11 16.12
N ILE A 146 -1.55 -7.45 16.93
CA ILE A 146 -2.66 -8.30 16.49
C ILE A 146 -3.92 -7.48 16.73
N THR A 147 -4.66 -7.22 15.65
CA THR A 147 -5.89 -6.42 15.69
C THR A 147 -7.03 -7.21 15.07
N THR A 148 -8.27 -6.87 15.42
CA THR A 148 -9.44 -7.48 14.78
C THR A 148 -9.68 -6.83 13.44
N HIS A 149 -9.64 -7.62 12.37
CA HIS A 149 -9.97 -7.19 11.02
C HIS A 149 -11.49 -7.10 10.83
N ARG A 150 -11.96 -6.28 9.88
CA ARG A 150 -13.40 -6.11 9.56
C ARG A 150 -14.12 -7.40 9.16
N SER A 151 -13.40 -8.44 8.74
CA SER A 151 -13.96 -9.76 8.45
C SER A 151 -14.22 -10.61 9.71
N GLY A 152 -13.88 -10.10 10.90
CA GLY A 152 -13.89 -10.84 12.15
C GLY A 152 -12.67 -11.75 12.35
N GLN A 153 -11.72 -11.76 11.41
CA GLN A 153 -10.43 -12.45 11.52
C GLN A 153 -9.42 -11.64 12.32
N ASP A 154 -8.36 -12.29 12.79
CA ASP A 154 -7.21 -11.59 13.35
C ASP A 154 -6.30 -11.10 12.22
N ALA A 155 -5.86 -9.84 12.32
CA ALA A 155 -4.82 -9.24 11.50
C ALA A 155 -3.51 -9.19 12.28
N VAL A 156 -2.61 -10.12 11.96
CA VAL A 156 -1.26 -10.16 12.51
C VAL A 156 -0.38 -9.25 11.68
N ARG A 157 -0.01 -8.09 12.22
CA ARG A 157 0.77 -7.08 11.51
C ARG A 157 2.16 -6.93 12.12
N VAL A 158 3.17 -6.96 11.26
CA VAL A 158 4.59 -6.85 11.63
C VAL A 158 5.26 -5.81 10.74
N LYS A 159 6.01 -4.90 11.36
CA LYS A 159 6.79 -3.86 10.70
C LYS A 159 8.26 -4.26 10.65
N PHE A 160 8.87 -4.09 9.49
CA PHE A 160 10.30 -4.35 9.27
C PHE A 160 10.99 -3.08 8.78
N THR A 161 12.16 -2.80 9.33
CA THR A 161 13.04 -1.67 8.99
C THR A 161 14.45 -2.11 8.63
N LEU A 162 14.91 -3.22 9.20
CA LEU A 162 16.23 -3.79 8.99
C LEU A 162 16.14 -5.26 8.55
N THR A 163 17.18 -5.72 7.85
CA THR A 163 17.24 -7.06 7.24
C THR A 163 17.33 -8.17 8.30
N ASP A 164 17.98 -7.90 9.42
CA ASP A 164 18.13 -8.82 10.55
C ASP A 164 16.85 -9.07 11.34
N GLU A 165 15.87 -8.18 11.25
CA GLU A 165 14.51 -8.33 11.79
C GLU A 165 13.68 -9.36 11.01
N VAL A 166 14.07 -9.65 9.76
CA VAL A 166 13.45 -10.69 8.92
C VAL A 166 14.00 -12.06 9.37
N LYS A 167 13.56 -12.52 10.54
CA LYS A 167 13.91 -13.86 11.08
C LYS A 167 13.25 -14.93 10.22
N ARG A 168 13.96 -15.38 9.19
CA ARG A 168 13.44 -16.29 8.15
C ARG A 168 12.77 -17.55 8.71
N SER A 169 13.36 -18.20 9.70
CA SER A 169 12.78 -19.42 10.30
C SER A 169 11.43 -19.16 10.95
N GLU A 170 11.33 -18.09 11.75
CA GLU A 170 10.11 -17.73 12.47
C GLU A 170 9.03 -17.23 11.51
N LEU A 171 9.42 -16.47 10.49
CA LEU A 171 8.48 -16.02 9.47
C LEU A 171 7.90 -17.20 8.67
N ILE A 172 8.72 -18.20 8.31
CA ILE A 172 8.22 -19.41 7.63
C ILE A 172 7.28 -20.19 8.56
N LYS A 173 7.60 -20.34 9.85
CA LYS A 173 6.70 -21.00 10.82
C LYS A 173 5.37 -20.27 10.96
N LEU A 174 5.38 -18.94 10.98
CA LEU A 174 4.17 -18.12 11.02
C LEU A 174 3.34 -18.31 9.74
N LEU A 175 3.96 -18.21 8.57
CA LEU A 175 3.27 -18.36 7.29
C LEU A 175 2.64 -19.75 7.12
N LYS A 176 3.31 -20.81 7.59
CA LYS A 176 2.72 -22.16 7.61
C LYS A 176 1.47 -22.25 8.48
N GLN A 177 1.41 -21.54 9.60
CA GLN A 177 0.20 -21.54 10.44
C GLN A 177 -0.95 -20.76 9.80
N VAL A 178 -0.65 -19.74 9.01
CA VAL A 178 -1.68 -18.93 8.35
C VAL A 178 -2.19 -19.59 7.05
N HIS A 179 -1.30 -20.26 6.30
CA HIS A 179 -1.58 -20.87 5.01
C HIS A 179 -2.00 -22.36 5.08
N ALA A 180 -1.92 -23.00 6.25
CA ALA A 180 -2.39 -24.37 6.49
C ALA A 180 -3.87 -24.45 6.89
#